data_AF-A0A7S1SLS6-F1
#
_entry.id   AF-A0A7S1SLS6-F1
#
_cell.length_a   1.000
_cell.length_b   1.000
_cell.length_c   1.000
_cell.angle_alpha   90.00
_cell.angle_beta   90.00
_cell.angle_gamma   90.00
#
_symmetry.space_group_name_H-M   'P 1'
#
loop_
_entity.id
_entity.type
_entity.pdbx_description
1 polymer ?
#
loop_
_entity_poly.entity_id
_entity_poly.type
_entity_poly.pdbx_seq_one_letter_code
_entity_poly.pdbx_strand_id
1 'polypeptide(L)'
;VLWEVKPYFVILVDPQVAAVRQLEVFRAYQPGHPLRVYFLYYTKSSEKREYVSALEREIGVFDDLIKMKGYLMIPSGQPLSQLALPGTSPYHPGAEPTNTATNAVTRRANIQDTGAQTVVVDIREFVSSLPAVLHQRGIDVKPVTLEVGDYILTPDICVERKAIPDLIQSLQSGRLYQQAESMCRHYKKAVLLIEFEQDRAFALQAVE
;
A
#
# COMPACT_ATOMS: atom_id res chain seq x y z
N VAL A 1 -35.76 -3.08 -0.10
CA VAL A 1 -36.57 -2.82 -1.31
C VAL A 1 -36.83 -4.06 -2.18
N LEU A 2 -35.87 -4.61 -2.95
CA LEU A 2 -36.17 -5.74 -3.87
C LEU A 2 -36.80 -6.95 -3.16
N TRP A 3 -36.27 -7.33 -2.00
CA TRP A 3 -36.75 -8.46 -1.20
C TRP A 3 -38.08 -8.23 -0.48
N GLU A 4 -38.45 -6.96 -0.27
CA GLU A 4 -39.69 -6.55 0.37
C GLU A 4 -40.82 -6.44 -0.66
N VAL A 5 -40.53 -5.78 -1.79
CA VAL A 5 -41.52 -5.48 -2.84
C VAL A 5 -41.72 -6.67 -3.77
N LYS A 6 -40.70 -7.52 -3.96
CA LYS A 6 -40.69 -8.67 -4.88
C LYS A 6 -41.33 -8.33 -6.24
N PRO A 7 -40.76 -7.36 -6.96
CA PRO A 7 -41.38 -6.83 -8.17
C PRO A 7 -41.40 -7.88 -9.28
N TYR A 8 -42.47 -7.88 -10.07
CA TYR A 8 -42.55 -8.65 -11.33
C TYR A 8 -41.96 -7.89 -12.52
N PHE A 9 -41.99 -6.55 -12.44
CA PHE A 9 -41.53 -5.65 -13.49
C PHE A 9 -40.62 -4.59 -12.86
N VAL A 10 -39.46 -4.35 -13.48
CA VAL A 10 -38.49 -3.33 -13.07
C VAL A 10 -38.13 -2.50 -14.29
N ILE A 11 -38.14 -1.18 -14.14
CA ILE A 11 -37.73 -0.23 -15.19
C ILE A 11 -36.50 0.50 -14.68
N LEU A 12 -35.38 0.33 -15.38
CA LEU A 12 -34.13 1.02 -15.11
C LEU A 12 -34.02 2.22 -16.04
N VAL A 13 -34.15 3.43 -15.49
CA VAL A 13 -34.11 4.71 -16.24
C VAL A 13 -32.68 5.20 -16.48
N ASP A 14 -31.75 4.79 -15.61
CA ASP A 14 -30.32 4.99 -15.77
C ASP A 14 -29.62 3.73 -15.26
N PRO A 15 -29.33 2.75 -16.13
CA PRO A 15 -28.85 1.46 -15.69
C PRO A 15 -27.42 1.58 -15.17
N GLN A 16 -27.22 1.20 -13.92
CA GLN A 16 -25.89 0.97 -13.34
C GLN A 16 -25.62 -0.52 -13.24
N VAL A 17 -24.36 -0.93 -13.46
CA VAL A 17 -23.96 -2.35 -13.42
C VAL A 17 -24.34 -2.99 -12.08
N ALA A 18 -24.12 -2.29 -10.96
CA ALA A 18 -24.46 -2.78 -9.62
C ALA A 18 -25.95 -3.12 -9.47
N ALA A 19 -26.86 -2.31 -10.01
CA ALA A 19 -28.30 -2.56 -9.94
C ALA A 19 -28.68 -3.80 -10.76
N VAL A 20 -28.07 -3.98 -11.93
CA VAL A 20 -28.28 -5.18 -12.77
C VAL A 20 -27.79 -6.43 -12.04
N ARG A 21 -26.60 -6.40 -11.41
CA ARG A 21 -26.09 -7.52 -10.60
C ARG A 21 -27.03 -7.87 -9.44
N GLN A 22 -27.59 -6.88 -8.76
CA GLN A 22 -28.57 -7.12 -7.68
C GLN A 22 -29.85 -7.80 -8.19
N LEU A 23 -30.32 -7.44 -9.39
CA LEU A 23 -31.47 -8.09 -10.03
C LEU A 23 -31.15 -9.52 -10.48
N GLU A 24 -29.94 -9.78 -10.99
CA GLU A 24 -29.45 -11.12 -11.31
C GLU A 24 -29.45 -12.03 -10.07
N VAL A 25 -28.89 -11.53 -8.95
CA VAL A 25 -28.88 -12.24 -7.67
C VAL A 25 -30.31 -12.48 -7.17
N PHE A 26 -31.16 -11.46 -7.18
CA PHE A 26 -32.56 -11.60 -6.75
C PHE A 26 -33.30 -12.69 -7.53
N ARG A 27 -33.12 -12.73 -8.86
CA ARG A 27 -33.69 -13.78 -9.71
C ARG A 27 -33.11 -15.16 -9.40
N ALA A 28 -31.81 -15.27 -9.14
CA ALA A 28 -31.17 -16.55 -8.81
C ALA A 28 -31.70 -17.16 -7.50
N TYR A 29 -32.00 -16.32 -6.51
CA TYR A 29 -32.61 -16.75 -5.24
C TYR A 29 -34.11 -17.05 -5.34
N GLN A 30 -34.81 -16.53 -6.35
CA GLN A 30 -36.25 -16.72 -6.56
C GLN A 30 -36.55 -17.29 -7.96
N PRO A 31 -36.14 -18.54 -8.25
CA PRO A 31 -36.25 -19.11 -9.60
C PRO A 31 -37.69 -19.25 -10.11
N GLY A 32 -38.68 -19.32 -9.21
CA GLY A 32 -40.12 -19.37 -9.54
C GLY A 32 -40.80 -18.00 -9.67
N HIS A 33 -40.08 -16.90 -9.40
CA HIS A 33 -40.64 -15.54 -9.46
C HIS A 33 -40.29 -14.87 -10.80
N PRO A 34 -41.28 -14.60 -11.67
CA PRO A 34 -41.00 -14.00 -12.96
C PRO A 34 -40.62 -12.53 -12.80
N LEU A 35 -39.39 -12.20 -13.19
CA LEU A 35 -38.83 -10.84 -13.19
C LEU A 35 -38.58 -10.38 -14.63
N ARG A 36 -39.24 -9.29 -15.04
CA ARG A 36 -39.00 -8.61 -16.32
C ARG A 36 -38.34 -7.26 -16.07
N VAL A 37 -37.17 -7.06 -16.67
CA VAL A 37 -36.39 -5.84 -16.53
C VAL A 37 -36.39 -5.08 -17.85
N TYR A 38 -36.77 -3.82 -17.83
CA TYR A 38 -36.74 -2.91 -18.98
C TYR A 38 -35.65 -1.87 -18.77
N PHE A 39 -34.80 -1.71 -19.78
CA PHE A 39 -33.78 -0.67 -19.82
C PHE A 39 -34.34 0.50 -20.60
N LEU A 40 -34.35 1.67 -19.97
CA LEU A 40 -34.69 2.93 -20.59
C LEU A 40 -33.44 3.79 -20.55
N TYR A 41 -32.90 4.15 -21.71
CA TYR A 41 -31.77 5.06 -21.83
C TYR A 41 -31.80 5.72 -23.21
N TYR A 42 -31.13 6.85 -23.33
CA TYR A 42 -30.98 7.55 -24.60
C TYR A 42 -29.84 6.94 -25.43
N THR A 43 -30.09 6.69 -26.72
CA THR A 43 -29.13 5.97 -27.59
C THR A 43 -27.77 6.67 -27.74
N LYS A 44 -27.75 8.00 -27.67
CA LYS A 44 -26.57 8.85 -27.88
C LYS A 44 -26.18 9.64 -26.63
N SER A 45 -26.33 9.07 -25.44
CA SER A 45 -26.01 9.77 -24.19
C SER A 45 -24.74 9.28 -23.51
N SER A 46 -24.23 10.11 -22.60
CA SER A 46 -23.10 9.82 -21.72
C SER A 46 -23.37 8.60 -20.85
N GLU A 47 -24.57 8.49 -20.32
CA GLU A 47 -24.97 7.47 -19.34
C GLU A 47 -24.89 6.07 -19.96
N LYS A 48 -25.40 5.91 -21.20
CA LYS A 48 -25.24 4.66 -21.95
C LYS A 48 -23.77 4.30 -22.16
N ARG A 49 -22.93 5.28 -22.52
CA ARG A 49 -21.51 5.07 -22.78
C ARG A 49 -20.78 4.65 -21.50
N GLU A 50 -21.10 5.30 -20.38
CA GLU A 50 -20.55 4.97 -19.07
C GLU A 50 -20.93 3.54 -18.65
N TYR A 51 -22.20 3.16 -18.80
CA TYR A 51 -22.65 1.79 -18.52
C TYR A 51 -21.93 0.73 -19.36
N VAL A 52 -21.82 0.95 -20.68
CA VAL A 52 -21.13 0.02 -21.59
C VAL A 52 -19.64 -0.06 -21.26
N SER A 53 -19.00 1.08 -21.03
CA SER A 53 -17.57 1.13 -20.69
C SER A 53 -17.27 0.44 -19.36
N ALA A 54 -18.15 0.59 -18.35
CA ALA A 54 -18.02 -0.12 -17.08
C ALA A 54 -18.12 -1.64 -17.26
N LEU A 55 -19.05 -2.12 -18.09
CA LEU A 55 -19.17 -3.56 -18.41
C LEU A 55 -17.94 -4.09 -19.15
N GLU A 56 -17.48 -3.39 -20.19
CA GLU A 56 -16.29 -3.78 -20.96
C GLU A 56 -15.05 -3.84 -20.07
N ARG A 57 -14.88 -2.85 -19.17
CA ARG A 57 -13.81 -2.83 -18.18
C ARG A 57 -13.90 -4.03 -17.22
N GLU A 58 -15.10 -4.32 -16.71
CA GLU A 58 -15.30 -5.46 -15.80
C GLU A 58 -14.90 -6.77 -16.47
N ILE A 59 -15.38 -7.01 -17.70
CA ILE A 59 -15.03 -8.20 -18.50
C ILE A 59 -13.51 -8.28 -18.71
N GLY A 60 -12.87 -7.18 -19.14
CA GLY A 60 -11.43 -7.16 -19.37
C GLY A 60 -10.61 -7.48 -18.12
N VAL A 61 -10.99 -6.94 -16.96
CA VAL A 61 -10.33 -7.22 -15.67
C VAL A 61 -10.47 -8.69 -15.29
N PHE A 62 -11.64 -9.31 -15.51
CA PHE A 62 -11.83 -10.74 -15.24
C PHE A 62 -10.98 -11.61 -16.17
N ASP A 63 -10.90 -11.29 -17.45
CA ASP A 63 -10.06 -12.02 -18.40
C ASP A 63 -8.59 -11.95 -17.99
N ASP A 64 -8.11 -10.78 -17.59
CA ASP A 64 -6.74 -10.59 -17.14
C ASP A 64 -6.46 -11.34 -15.83
N LEU A 65 -7.41 -11.37 -14.91
CA LEU A 65 -7.31 -12.17 -13.69
C LEU A 65 -7.25 -13.67 -13.99
N ILE A 66 -8.04 -14.16 -14.94
CA ILE A 66 -8.02 -15.56 -15.37
C ILE A 66 -6.66 -15.91 -16.00
N LYS A 67 -6.14 -15.06 -16.89
CA LYS A 67 -4.80 -15.23 -17.48
C LYS A 67 -3.73 -15.28 -16.37
N MET A 68 -3.74 -14.30 -15.46
CA MET A 68 -2.79 -14.23 -14.35
C MET A 68 -2.85 -15.47 -13.46
N LYS A 69 -4.04 -15.96 -13.14
CA LYS A 69 -4.24 -17.21 -12.39
C LYS A 69 -3.65 -18.42 -13.12
N GLY A 70 -3.75 -18.47 -14.45
CA GLY A 70 -3.13 -19.51 -15.28
C GLY A 70 -1.59 -19.54 -15.14
N TYR A 71 -0.96 -18.37 -15.03
CA TYR A 71 0.50 -18.26 -14.80
C TYR A 71 0.91 -18.49 -13.34
N LEU A 72 -0.01 -18.28 -12.38
CA LEU A 72 0.25 -18.51 -10.95
C LEU A 72 0.19 -19.99 -10.55
N MET A 73 0.12 -20.93 -11.49
CA MET A 73 0.24 -22.36 -11.22
C MET A 73 1.66 -22.68 -10.75
N ILE A 74 1.90 -22.57 -9.45
CA ILE A 74 3.09 -23.06 -8.77
C ILE A 74 3.10 -24.60 -8.96
N PRO A 75 4.15 -25.19 -9.54
CA PRO A 75 4.30 -26.64 -9.58
C PRO A 75 4.23 -27.18 -8.15
N SER A 76 3.19 -27.95 -7.84
CA SER A 76 3.03 -28.60 -6.54
C SER A 76 4.20 -29.57 -6.33
N GLY A 77 5.20 -29.16 -5.56
CA GLY A 77 6.38 -29.94 -5.24
C GLY A 77 7.73 -29.21 -5.33
N GLN A 78 7.79 -28.00 -5.87
CA GLN A 78 9.02 -27.20 -5.86
C GLN A 78 9.03 -26.19 -4.70
N PRO A 79 10.11 -26.11 -3.91
CA PRO A 79 10.24 -25.09 -2.89
C PRO A 79 10.20 -23.69 -3.54
N LEU A 80 9.47 -22.78 -2.91
CA LEU A 80 9.20 -21.39 -3.36
C LEU A 80 10.47 -20.55 -3.61
N SER A 81 11.65 -21.08 -3.28
CA SER A 81 12.95 -20.47 -3.50
C SER A 81 13.42 -20.50 -4.96
N GLN A 82 12.83 -21.33 -5.84
CA GLN A 82 13.32 -21.53 -7.22
C GLN A 82 12.49 -20.86 -8.31
N LEU A 83 11.37 -20.19 -7.99
CA LEU A 83 10.45 -19.57 -8.98
C LEU A 83 10.76 -18.09 -9.26
N ALA A 84 12.01 -17.65 -9.08
CA ALA A 84 12.40 -16.28 -9.41
C ALA A 84 12.21 -16.01 -10.92
N LEU A 85 11.25 -15.15 -11.26
CA LEU A 85 11.06 -14.63 -12.61
C LEU A 85 12.34 -13.87 -13.04
N PRO A 86 12.81 -14.02 -14.30
CA PRO A 86 13.94 -13.23 -14.78
C PRO A 86 13.51 -11.75 -14.85
N GLY A 87 14.10 -10.90 -13.99
CA GLY A 87 13.86 -9.46 -13.99
C GLY A 87 13.19 -8.90 -12.74
N THR A 88 12.66 -9.74 -11.84
CA THR A 88 12.28 -9.31 -10.49
C THR A 88 13.40 -9.68 -9.53
N SER A 89 14.11 -8.71 -8.96
CA SER A 89 14.98 -8.95 -7.81
C SER A 89 14.15 -9.60 -6.71
N PRO A 90 14.38 -10.87 -6.33
CA PRO A 90 13.59 -11.51 -5.30
C PRO A 90 14.10 -11.00 -3.96
N TYR A 91 13.46 -9.95 -3.47
CA TYR A 91 13.46 -9.69 -2.04
C TYR A 91 12.65 -10.81 -1.37
N HIS A 92 13.34 -11.87 -0.95
CA HIS A 92 12.73 -13.05 -0.33
C HIS A 92 12.87 -12.95 1.20
N PRO A 93 11.76 -12.81 1.96
CA PRO A 93 11.76 -12.90 3.41
C PRO A 93 11.86 -14.37 3.85
N GLY A 94 12.84 -14.71 4.68
CA GLY A 94 12.81 -15.94 5.49
C GLY A 94 13.63 -17.15 5.01
N ALA A 95 14.67 -16.97 4.19
CA ALA A 95 15.68 -18.03 4.02
C ALA A 95 16.61 -18.08 5.25
N GLU A 96 16.18 -18.80 6.29
CA GLU A 96 17.05 -19.26 7.38
C GLU A 96 18.25 -20.05 6.80
N PRO A 97 19.50 -19.68 7.09
CA PRO A 97 20.63 -20.54 6.78
C PRO A 97 20.65 -21.71 7.79
N THR A 98 20.18 -22.87 7.34
CA THR A 98 20.40 -24.16 8.01
C THR A 98 21.89 -24.44 8.13
N ASN A 99 22.48 -24.05 9.26
CA ASN A 99 23.84 -24.40 9.65
C ASN A 99 23.87 -25.81 10.26
N THR A 100 23.98 -26.83 9.41
CA THR A 100 24.30 -28.20 9.85
C THR A 100 25.81 -28.46 9.72
N ALA A 101 26.46 -28.59 10.87
CA ALA A 101 27.77 -29.21 11.16
C ALA A 101 29.02 -28.59 10.47
N THR A 102 30.03 -28.15 11.21
CA THR A 102 30.94 -29.04 11.95
C THR A 102 31.79 -28.27 12.96
N ASN A 103 32.07 -28.91 14.09
CA ASN A 103 32.95 -28.42 15.14
C ASN A 103 34.37 -28.12 14.62
N ALA A 104 34.84 -26.89 14.82
CA ALA A 104 36.26 -26.60 14.97
C ALA A 104 36.44 -25.51 16.03
N VAL A 105 36.84 -25.97 17.21
CA VAL A 105 37.40 -25.20 18.31
C VAL A 105 38.48 -24.26 17.78
N THR A 106 38.34 -22.95 18.01
CA THR A 106 39.39 -21.97 18.41
C THR A 106 39.04 -20.56 17.92
N ARG A 107 38.49 -19.75 18.83
CA ARG A 107 38.99 -18.43 19.24
C ARG A 107 37.84 -17.63 19.84
N ARG A 108 37.96 -17.42 21.15
CA ARG A 108 37.24 -16.41 21.92
C ARG A 108 37.43 -15.05 21.24
N ALA A 109 36.38 -14.56 20.59
CA ALA A 109 36.17 -13.14 20.36
C ALA A 109 34.79 -12.83 20.92
N ASN A 110 34.78 -11.90 21.86
CA ASN A 110 33.63 -11.42 22.59
C ASN A 110 32.57 -10.92 21.59
N ILE A 111 31.53 -11.72 21.31
CA ILE A 111 30.32 -11.20 20.65
C ILE A 111 29.65 -10.35 21.73
N GLN A 112 29.94 -9.06 21.71
CA GLN A 112 29.09 -8.10 22.38
C GLN A 112 27.71 -8.27 21.73
N ASP A 113 26.74 -8.67 22.56
CA ASP A 113 25.33 -8.59 22.24
C ASP A 113 25.03 -7.16 21.78
N THR A 114 25.04 -6.93 20.47
CA THR A 114 24.63 -5.66 19.89
C THR A 114 23.13 -5.59 20.11
N GLY A 115 22.73 -5.05 21.26
CA GLY A 115 21.34 -4.99 21.68
C GLY A 115 20.43 -4.52 20.56
N ALA A 116 19.25 -5.15 20.46
CA ALA A 116 18.26 -4.88 19.41
C ALA A 116 18.08 -3.37 19.20
N GLN A 117 18.47 -2.89 18.01
CA GLN A 117 18.33 -1.47 17.67
C GLN A 117 16.86 -1.12 17.67
N THR A 118 16.46 -0.20 18.54
CA THR A 118 15.07 0.23 18.66
C THR A 118 14.92 1.63 18.08
N VAL A 119 13.89 1.84 17.25
CA VAL A 119 13.49 3.16 16.76
C VAL A 119 12.05 3.43 17.19
N VAL A 120 11.80 4.60 17.77
CA VAL A 120 10.44 5.04 18.08
C VAL A 120 9.90 5.80 16.87
N VAL A 121 8.71 5.46 16.42
CA VAL A 121 8.10 6.01 15.20
C VAL A 121 6.73 6.58 15.52
N ASP A 122 6.45 7.78 15.01
CA ASP A 122 5.14 8.39 15.12
C ASP A 122 4.07 7.53 14.44
N ILE A 123 2.93 7.31 15.10
CA ILE A 123 1.85 6.48 14.55
C ILE A 123 1.33 6.96 13.18
N ARG A 124 1.42 8.26 12.87
CA ARG A 124 0.98 8.84 11.59
C ARG A 124 1.88 8.40 10.44
N GLU A 125 3.11 8.02 10.74
CA GLU A 125 4.14 7.68 9.77
C GLU A 125 4.05 6.23 9.27
N PHE A 126 3.22 5.40 9.91
CA PHE A 126 2.88 4.04 9.47
C PHE A 126 2.04 3.99 8.19
N VAL A 127 1.58 5.14 7.68
CA VAL A 127 1.01 5.24 6.33
C VAL A 127 2.09 5.05 5.26
N SER A 128 3.36 5.29 5.60
CA SER A 128 4.50 5.08 4.70
C SER A 128 5.04 3.64 4.77
N SER A 129 5.83 3.26 3.77
CA SER A 129 6.48 1.94 3.73
C SER A 129 7.73 1.84 4.62
N LEU A 130 8.29 2.96 5.07
CA LEU A 130 9.58 2.99 5.76
C LEU A 130 9.57 2.23 7.11
N PRO A 131 8.56 2.37 8.00
CA PRO A 131 8.49 1.58 9.24
C PRO A 131 8.48 0.06 8.99
N ALA A 132 7.79 -0.39 7.94
CA ALA A 132 7.76 -1.80 7.55
C ALA A 132 9.14 -2.30 7.09
N VAL A 133 9.87 -1.49 6.30
CA VAL A 133 11.22 -1.81 5.84
C VAL A 133 12.22 -1.86 7.00
N LEU A 134 12.11 -0.93 7.97
CA LEU A 134 12.96 -0.93 9.17
C LEU A 134 12.76 -2.21 9.98
N HIS A 135 11.50 -2.58 10.24
CA HIS A 135 11.17 -3.80 10.97
C HIS A 135 11.69 -5.06 10.26
N GLN A 136 11.56 -5.12 8.92
CA GLN A 136 12.05 -6.25 8.15
C GLN A 136 13.58 -6.39 8.15
N ARG A 137 14.31 -5.29 8.39
CA ARG A 137 15.77 -5.30 8.58
C ARG A 137 16.20 -5.68 10.00
N GLY A 138 15.26 -6.06 10.88
CA GLY A 138 15.55 -6.50 12.24
C GLY A 138 15.68 -5.35 13.25
N ILE A 139 15.20 -4.15 12.92
CA ILE A 139 15.11 -3.01 13.84
C ILE A 139 13.78 -3.11 14.60
N ASP A 140 13.81 -3.02 15.93
CA ASP A 140 12.60 -2.99 16.75
C ASP A 140 11.90 -1.62 16.56
N VAL A 141 10.71 -1.63 15.97
CA VAL A 141 9.96 -0.42 15.67
C VAL A 141 8.85 -0.24 16.70
N LYS A 142 8.95 0.82 17.51
CA LYS A 142 7.95 1.12 18.55
C LYS A 142 6.99 2.23 18.09
N PRO A 143 5.71 1.91 17.83
CA PRO A 143 4.71 2.93 17.49
C PRO A 143 4.32 3.74 18.72
N VAL A 144 4.52 5.05 18.67
CA VAL A 144 4.12 6.00 19.74
C VAL A 144 3.57 7.27 19.09
N THR A 145 2.62 7.96 19.71
CA THR A 145 2.21 9.30 19.22
C THR A 145 3.20 10.34 19.72
N LEU A 146 3.96 10.95 18.82
CA LEU A 146 4.99 11.93 19.13
C LEU A 146 4.46 13.35 18.95
N GLU A 147 4.77 14.23 19.89
CA GLU A 147 4.47 15.66 19.75
C GLU A 147 5.46 16.35 18.80
N VAL A 148 6.70 15.85 18.73
CA VAL A 148 7.82 16.46 17.98
C VAL A 148 8.59 15.38 17.23
N GLY A 149 8.67 15.53 15.90
CA GLY A 149 9.36 14.62 14.99
C GLY A 149 8.58 13.37 14.61
N ASP A 150 9.09 12.67 13.59
CA ASP A 150 8.47 11.45 13.05
C ASP A 150 9.21 10.19 13.51
N TYR A 151 10.54 10.27 13.65
CA TYR A 151 11.38 9.16 14.11
C TYR A 151 12.35 9.62 15.18
N ILE A 152 12.42 8.88 16.29
CA ILE A 152 13.43 9.08 17.33
C ILE A 152 14.39 7.89 17.25
N LEU A 153 15.61 8.16 16.77
CA LEU A 153 16.64 7.13 16.57
C LEU A 153 17.37 6.83 17.88
N THR A 154 17.59 7.87 18.69
CA THR A 154 18.18 7.80 20.03
C THR A 154 17.56 8.90 20.88
N PRO A 155 17.73 8.91 22.22
CA PRO A 155 17.22 9.97 23.07
C PRO A 155 17.67 11.39 22.67
N ASP A 156 18.77 11.51 21.91
CA ASP A 156 19.34 12.78 21.47
C ASP A 156 19.02 13.15 20.01
N ILE A 157 18.54 12.20 19.20
CA ILE A 157 18.39 12.35 17.74
C ILE A 157 16.93 12.17 17.34
N CYS A 158 16.37 13.25 16.77
CA CYS A 158 15.03 13.29 16.20
C CYS A 158 15.12 13.55 14.68
N VAL A 159 14.29 12.85 13.92
CA VAL A 159 14.19 12.97 12.47
C VAL A 159 12.77 13.36 12.10
N GLU A 160 12.64 14.41 11.29
CA GLU A 160 11.43 14.75 10.55
C GLU A 160 11.62 14.28 9.11
N ARG A 161 10.70 13.47 8.59
CA ARG A 161 10.72 13.00 7.19
C ARG A 161 9.79 13.90 6.37
N LYS A 162 10.30 14.41 5.24
CA LYS A 162 9.54 15.29 4.35
C LYS A 162 9.69 14.86 2.90
N ALA A 163 8.57 14.62 2.22
CA ALA A 163 8.55 14.53 0.76
C ALA A 163 8.69 15.93 0.13
N ILE A 164 9.14 16.01 -1.13
CA ILE A 164 9.32 17.30 -1.84
C ILE A 164 8.05 18.18 -1.86
N PRO A 165 6.84 17.66 -2.19
CA PRO A 165 5.65 18.50 -2.20
C PRO A 165 5.35 19.12 -0.82
N ASP A 166 5.49 18.30 0.23
CA ASP A 166 5.28 18.74 1.62
C ASP A 166 6.36 19.72 2.09
N LEU A 167 7.59 19.56 1.61
CA LEU A 167 8.68 20.49 1.88
C LEU A 167 8.36 21.87 1.32
N ILE A 168 7.99 21.96 0.04
CA ILE A 168 7.63 23.23 -0.62
C ILE A 168 6.45 23.89 0.11
N GLN A 169 5.39 23.13 0.38
CA GLN A 169 4.20 23.65 1.05
C GLN A 169 4.50 24.11 2.49
N SER A 170 5.32 23.36 3.23
CA SER A 170 5.67 23.70 4.61
C SER A 170 6.63 24.88 4.73
N LEU A 171 7.48 25.11 3.71
CA LEU A 171 8.29 26.32 3.60
C LEU A 171 7.41 27.55 3.29
N GLN A 172 6.50 27.43 2.31
CA GLN A 172 5.59 28.53 1.93
C GLN A 172 4.67 28.97 3.07
N SER A 173 4.18 28.02 3.86
CA SER A 173 3.30 28.31 5.01
C SER A 173 4.06 28.71 6.28
N GLY A 174 5.39 28.59 6.30
CA GLY A 174 6.20 28.76 7.51
C GLY A 174 6.08 27.61 8.53
N ARG A 175 5.27 26.58 8.26
CA ARG A 175 5.09 25.42 9.13
C ARG A 175 6.40 24.71 9.45
N LEU A 176 7.29 24.57 8.46
CA LEU A 176 8.57 23.89 8.65
C LEU A 176 9.45 24.59 9.70
N TYR A 177 9.39 25.92 9.76
CA TYR A 177 10.15 26.70 10.72
C TYR A 177 9.74 26.35 12.16
N GLN A 178 8.44 26.29 12.44
CA GLN A 178 7.91 25.92 13.75
C GLN A 178 8.28 24.48 14.13
N GLN A 179 8.24 23.55 13.15
CA GLN A 179 8.66 22.17 13.36
C GLN A 179 10.15 22.09 13.71
N ALA A 180 11.01 22.77 12.95
CA ALA A 180 12.44 22.81 13.19
C ALA A 180 12.79 23.46 14.54
N GLU A 181 12.13 24.56 14.90
CA GLU A 181 12.30 25.21 16.19
C GLU A 181 11.94 24.26 17.34
N SER A 182 10.81 23.56 17.22
CA SER A 182 10.38 22.58 18.22
C SER A 182 11.36 21.41 18.33
N MET A 183 11.85 20.86 17.22
CA MET A 183 12.85 19.80 17.24
C MET A 183 14.16 20.25 17.91
N CYS A 184 14.69 21.42 17.54
CA CYS A 184 15.93 21.98 18.11
C CYS A 184 15.81 22.32 19.59
N ARG A 185 14.59 22.58 20.09
CA ARG A 185 14.32 22.84 21.51
C ARG A 185 14.37 21.56 22.34
N HIS A 186 13.88 20.43 21.80
CA HIS A 186 13.71 19.19 22.56
C HIS A 186 14.84 18.17 22.35
N TYR A 187 15.55 18.24 21.22
CA TYR A 187 16.60 17.28 20.86
C TYR A 187 17.92 17.97 20.57
N LYS A 188 19.03 17.32 20.97
CA LYS A 188 20.38 17.82 20.69
C LYS A 188 20.69 17.83 19.19
N LYS A 189 20.13 16.86 18.46
CA LYS A 189 20.35 16.68 17.02
C LYS A 189 19.00 16.54 16.32
N ALA A 190 18.52 17.64 15.75
CA ALA A 190 17.37 17.66 14.86
C ALA A 190 17.84 17.39 13.42
N VAL A 191 17.23 16.42 12.75
CA VAL A 191 17.54 16.03 11.38
C VAL A 191 16.29 16.17 10.52
N LEU A 192 16.41 16.86 9.38
CA LEU A 192 15.39 16.87 8.35
C LEU A 192 15.81 15.90 7.25
N LEU A 193 15.05 14.80 7.09
CA LEU A 193 15.25 13.83 6.03
C LEU A 193 14.35 14.20 4.84
N ILE A 194 14.97 14.63 3.74
CA ILE A 194 14.26 14.96 2.49
C ILE A 194 14.30 13.75 1.57
N GLU A 195 13.12 13.27 1.18
CA GLU A 195 12.98 12.16 0.24
C GLU A 195 12.70 12.65 -1.18
N PHE A 196 13.41 12.06 -2.14
CA PHE A 196 13.29 12.36 -3.56
C PHE A 196 12.58 11.20 -4.28
N GLU A 197 11.72 11.54 -5.24
CA GLU A 197 11.20 10.55 -6.19
C GLU A 197 12.31 10.12 -7.15
N GLN A 198 12.47 8.81 -7.35
CA GLN A 198 13.54 8.24 -8.19
C GLN A 198 13.47 8.71 -9.65
N ASP A 199 12.27 9.10 -10.12
CA ASP A 199 12.00 9.45 -11.52
C ASP A 199 12.12 10.96 -11.83
N ARG A 200 12.49 11.79 -10.84
CA ARG A 200 12.65 13.24 -11.04
C ARG A 200 14.00 13.71 -10.52
N ALA A 201 14.94 13.93 -11.45
CA ALA A 201 16.18 14.64 -11.14
C ALA A 201 15.85 16.09 -10.74
N PHE A 202 16.09 16.44 -9.48
CA PHE A 202 15.95 17.80 -9.00
C PHE A 202 17.31 18.49 -8.97
N ALA A 203 17.38 19.68 -9.57
CA ALA A 203 18.49 20.62 -9.38
C ALA A 203 17.97 21.79 -8.55
N LEU A 204 18.61 22.09 -7.43
CA LEU A 204 18.42 23.35 -6.71
C LEU A 204 19.00 24.47 -7.59
N GLN A 205 18.18 25.05 -8.46
CA GLN A 205 18.56 26.27 -9.15
C GLN A 205 18.39 27.43 -8.17
N ALA A 206 19.52 28.04 -7.79
CA ALA A 206 19.50 29.32 -7.10
C ALA A 206 18.83 30.34 -8.04
N VAL A 207 17.80 31.00 -7.55
CA VAL A 207 17.21 32.16 -8.23
C VAL A 207 18.15 33.33 -7.95
N GLU A 208 18.81 33.84 -8.99
CA GLU A 208 19.53 35.13 -8.96
C GLU A 208 18.56 36.31 -8.85
#